data_AF-A0A6G3R157-F1
#
_entry.id   AF-A0A6G3R157-F1
#
_cell.length_a   1.000
_cell.length_b   1.000
_cell.length_c   1.000
_cell.angle_alpha   90.00
_cell.angle_beta   90.00
_cell.angle_gamma   90.00
#
_symmetry.space_group_name_H-M   'P 1'
#
loop_
_entity.id
_entity.type
_entity.pdbx_description
1 polymer ?
#
loop_
_entity_poly.entity_id
_entity_poly.type
_entity_poly.pdbx_seq_one_letter_code
_entity_poly.pdbx_strand_id
1 'polypeptide(L)'
;DAGPRSPGTWLPGRLDPARIKALVPWGRTAAQPPPPPDVRVSASSGDAYGAMVVARPAGALALAETLVHEFQHSKLAALIHLFPLADDDRAERYYAPWRPDPRHLTGLLHGAYAFTGVAGFWRDRLAHPDHGPAAAYHFALRRTQTRLVVRTLLTSGRLTEAGHGLVSGLARTLDGWLRVPVDAAALARARTAAVLHRTEWRLRNVAPPTGPPWPAATGPLRFRAERTAWSDVRTHAFATRPARPRTPDEHLAAGDPGAALDGYTAALDREPGDPGLLAGWIVARAALTGGRAARRMLARPELLPHPHAGRIHVPAAEG
;
A
#
# COMPACT_ATOMS: atom_id res chain seq x y z
N ASP A 1 -24.55 -25.66 32.27
CA ASP A 1 -24.32 -26.27 30.96
C ASP A 1 -24.74 -25.38 29.81
N ALA A 2 -23.74 -24.81 29.13
CA ALA A 2 -23.93 -23.97 27.95
C ALA A 2 -24.14 -24.88 26.73
N GLY A 3 -25.33 -24.85 26.15
CA GLY A 3 -25.69 -25.63 24.97
C GLY A 3 -24.89 -25.27 23.71
N PRO A 4 -24.93 -26.14 22.68
CA PRO A 4 -24.15 -25.99 21.46
C PRO A 4 -24.52 -24.71 20.71
N ARG A 5 -23.52 -23.87 20.42
CA ARG A 5 -23.68 -22.64 19.64
C ARG A 5 -24.10 -22.97 18.21
N SER A 6 -25.23 -22.43 17.77
CA SER A 6 -25.76 -22.58 16.40
C SER A 6 -24.74 -22.11 15.35
N PRO A 7 -24.42 -22.92 14.33
CA PRO A 7 -23.57 -22.50 13.23
C PRO A 7 -24.42 -21.71 12.23
N GLY A 8 -24.43 -20.37 12.31
CA GLY A 8 -25.22 -19.62 11.32
C GLY A 8 -25.37 -18.12 11.48
N THR A 9 -24.76 -17.46 12.48
CA THR A 9 -24.78 -15.99 12.51
C THR A 9 -23.78 -15.45 11.49
N TRP A 10 -24.27 -15.22 10.28
CA TRP A 10 -23.55 -14.51 9.21
C TRP A 10 -23.34 -13.06 9.64
N LEU A 11 -22.08 -12.69 9.86
CA LEU A 11 -21.72 -11.27 9.96
C LEU A 11 -21.51 -10.75 8.54
N PRO A 12 -22.13 -9.62 8.16
CA PRO A 12 -21.90 -8.98 6.86
C PRO A 12 -20.39 -8.82 6.59
N GLY A 13 -19.92 -9.29 5.44
CA GLY A 13 -18.52 -9.19 5.02
C GLY A 13 -17.61 -10.38 5.35
N ARG A 14 -18.14 -11.50 5.86
CA ARG A 14 -17.38 -12.75 6.02
C ARG A 14 -17.62 -13.73 4.86
N LEU A 15 -16.53 -14.23 4.28
CA LEU A 15 -16.48 -15.26 3.24
C LEU A 15 -15.92 -16.56 3.86
N ASP A 16 -16.58 -17.71 3.67
CA ASP A 16 -16.05 -19.03 4.04
C ASP A 16 -15.16 -19.56 2.90
N PRO A 17 -13.83 -19.63 3.06
CA PRO A 17 -12.95 -20.04 1.99
C PRO A 17 -13.10 -21.52 1.59
N ALA A 18 -13.61 -22.36 2.50
CA ALA A 18 -13.76 -23.80 2.22
C ALA A 18 -14.83 -24.10 1.16
N ARG A 19 -15.71 -23.13 0.86
CA ARG A 19 -16.82 -23.28 -0.09
C ARG A 19 -16.54 -22.70 -1.48
N ILE A 20 -15.33 -22.18 -1.71
CA ILE A 20 -14.95 -21.58 -2.99
C ILE A 20 -14.72 -22.69 -4.01
N LYS A 21 -15.45 -22.64 -5.13
CA LYS A 21 -15.19 -23.47 -6.31
C LYS A 21 -14.71 -22.55 -7.44
N ALA A 22 -13.50 -22.78 -7.95
CA ALA A 22 -12.98 -22.05 -9.11
C ALA A 22 -13.71 -22.53 -10.37
N LEU A 23 -14.32 -21.61 -11.13
CA LEU A 23 -15.11 -21.92 -12.32
C LEU A 23 -14.43 -21.58 -13.65
N VAL A 24 -13.18 -21.12 -13.67
CA VAL A 24 -12.51 -20.77 -14.93
C VAL A 24 -11.11 -21.41 -14.99
N PRO A 25 -10.84 -22.28 -15.98
CA PRO A 25 -9.49 -22.72 -16.26
C PRO A 25 -8.75 -21.58 -16.96
N TRP A 26 -8.08 -20.72 -16.19
CA TRP A 26 -6.99 -19.91 -16.74
C TRP A 26 -5.72 -20.76 -16.69
N GLY A 27 -5.14 -21.01 -17.87
CA GLY A 27 -4.17 -22.08 -18.11
C GLY A 27 -2.99 -22.16 -17.13
N ARG A 28 -2.50 -23.38 -16.91
CA ARG A 28 -1.21 -23.62 -16.25
C ARG A 28 -0.09 -23.00 -17.10
N THR A 29 0.65 -22.03 -16.58
CA THR A 29 2.03 -21.76 -17.02
C THR A 29 2.90 -22.85 -16.38
N ALA A 30 3.54 -23.67 -17.22
CA ALA A 30 4.38 -24.81 -16.84
C ALA A 30 5.48 -24.45 -15.82
N ALA A 31 6.19 -25.46 -15.29
CA ALA A 31 7.35 -25.26 -14.42
C ALA A 31 8.50 -24.48 -15.11
N GLN A 32 8.49 -24.41 -16.44
CA GLN A 32 9.40 -23.63 -17.29
C GLN A 32 8.70 -23.32 -18.63
N PRO A 33 8.87 -22.13 -19.24
CA PRO A 33 9.65 -20.98 -18.78
C PRO A 33 8.86 -20.04 -17.83
N PRO A 34 9.52 -19.11 -17.11
CA PRO A 34 8.87 -18.22 -16.16
C PRO A 34 7.80 -17.34 -16.83
N PRO A 35 6.71 -17.03 -16.12
CA PRO A 35 5.73 -16.07 -16.61
C PRO A 35 6.37 -14.68 -16.81
N PRO A 36 5.86 -13.88 -17.76
CA PRO A 36 6.36 -12.53 -18.00
C PRO A 36 6.32 -11.64 -16.73
N PRO A 37 7.11 -10.55 -16.71
CA PRO A 37 7.34 -9.70 -15.53
C PRO A 37 6.14 -8.84 -15.10
N ASP A 38 4.98 -9.01 -15.72
CA ASP A 38 3.77 -8.24 -15.48
C ASP A 38 2.96 -8.81 -14.29
N VAL A 39 2.48 -7.88 -13.47
CA VAL A 39 1.65 -8.16 -12.29
C VAL A 39 0.41 -8.94 -12.72
N ARG A 40 0.22 -10.12 -12.13
CA ARG A 40 -1.00 -10.92 -12.29
C ARG A 40 -2.16 -10.24 -11.55
N VAL A 41 -2.98 -9.48 -12.27
CA VAL A 41 -4.12 -8.73 -11.71
C VAL A 41 -5.37 -9.62 -11.67
N SER A 42 -6.00 -9.71 -10.49
CA SER A 42 -7.39 -10.18 -10.40
C SER A 42 -8.31 -8.98 -10.57
N ALA A 43 -9.49 -9.19 -11.15
CA ALA A 43 -10.39 -8.10 -11.49
C ALA A 43 -11.84 -8.53 -11.39
N SER A 44 -12.68 -7.57 -11.00
CA SER A 44 -14.13 -7.64 -11.05
C SER A 44 -14.65 -6.51 -11.94
N SER A 45 -15.80 -6.73 -12.58
CA SER A 45 -16.49 -5.70 -13.36
C SER A 45 -17.76 -5.24 -12.64
N GLY A 46 -18.06 -3.94 -12.70
CA GLY A 46 -19.33 -3.41 -12.23
C GLY A 46 -20.52 -3.92 -13.05
N ASP A 47 -20.30 -4.17 -14.34
CA ASP A 47 -21.32 -4.66 -15.27
C ASP A 47 -21.60 -6.16 -15.12
N ALA A 48 -20.73 -6.89 -14.41
CA ALA A 48 -20.87 -8.31 -14.11
C ALA A 48 -20.86 -8.52 -12.59
N TYR A 49 -21.93 -8.07 -11.93
CA TYR A 49 -22.03 -8.10 -10.47
C TYR A 49 -21.78 -9.50 -9.90
N GLY A 50 -20.81 -9.60 -8.99
CA GLY A 50 -20.43 -10.84 -8.33
C GLY A 50 -19.53 -11.77 -9.15
N ALA A 51 -19.30 -11.47 -10.43
CA ALA A 51 -18.31 -12.17 -11.24
C ALA A 51 -16.90 -11.60 -10.99
N MET A 52 -15.91 -12.49 -10.95
CA MET A 52 -14.52 -12.12 -10.79
C MET A 52 -13.61 -13.05 -11.57
N VAL A 53 -12.55 -12.47 -12.15
CA VAL A 53 -11.45 -13.20 -12.77
C VAL A 53 -10.29 -13.19 -11.78
N VAL A 54 -9.86 -14.38 -11.37
CA VAL A 54 -8.79 -14.55 -10.39
C VAL A 54 -7.59 -15.19 -11.06
N ALA A 55 -6.47 -14.47 -11.08
CA ALA A 55 -5.19 -15.06 -11.47
C ALA A 55 -4.77 -16.10 -10.43
N ARG A 56 -4.17 -17.23 -10.87
CA ARG A 56 -3.84 -18.35 -9.97
C ARG A 56 -3.00 -17.87 -8.77
N PRO A 57 -3.52 -17.94 -7.53
CA PRO A 57 -2.85 -17.42 -6.35
C PRO A 57 -1.80 -18.41 -5.82
N ALA A 58 -0.87 -17.89 -5.00
CA ALA A 58 0.21 -18.68 -4.41
C ALA A 58 -0.25 -19.75 -3.39
N GLY A 59 -1.50 -19.65 -2.91
CA GLY A 59 -2.09 -20.61 -1.98
C GLY A 59 -3.51 -20.23 -1.58
N ALA A 60 -4.15 -21.07 -0.75
CA ALA A 60 -5.53 -20.88 -0.32
C ALA A 60 -5.76 -19.55 0.43
N LEU A 61 -4.80 -19.13 1.25
CA LEU A 61 -4.91 -17.87 2.00
C LEU A 61 -4.87 -16.65 1.08
N ALA A 62 -3.98 -16.67 0.07
CA ALA A 62 -3.90 -15.62 -0.95
C ALA A 62 -5.16 -15.59 -1.84
N LEU A 63 -5.71 -16.76 -2.19
CA LEU A 63 -7.00 -16.84 -2.87
C LEU A 63 -8.10 -16.17 -2.03
N ALA A 64 -8.19 -16.50 -0.75
CA ALA A 64 -9.21 -15.97 0.13
C ALA A 64 -9.11 -14.44 0.29
N GLU A 65 -7.90 -13.89 0.43
CA GLU A 65 -7.68 -12.43 0.44
C GLU A 65 -8.17 -11.77 -0.86
N THR A 66 -7.79 -12.33 -2.01
CA THR A 66 -8.22 -11.83 -3.33
C THR A 66 -9.74 -11.82 -3.46
N LEU A 67 -10.41 -12.91 -3.08
CA LEU A 67 -11.87 -12.98 -3.18
C LEU A 67 -12.57 -11.97 -2.26
N VAL A 68 -12.04 -11.74 -1.06
CA VAL A 68 -12.54 -10.66 -0.20
C VAL A 68 -12.38 -9.31 -0.89
N HIS A 69 -11.22 -9.04 -1.47
CA HIS A 69 -10.94 -7.80 -2.20
C HIS A 69 -11.91 -7.58 -3.37
N GLU A 70 -12.00 -8.56 -4.25
CA GLU A 70 -12.87 -8.53 -5.44
C GLU A 70 -14.35 -8.43 -5.07
N PHE A 71 -14.80 -9.17 -4.06
CA PHE A 71 -16.19 -9.09 -3.60
C PHE A 71 -16.55 -7.71 -3.04
N GLN A 72 -15.62 -7.04 -2.35
CA GLN A 72 -15.86 -5.66 -1.93
C GLN A 72 -15.96 -4.71 -3.14
N HIS A 73 -15.19 -4.93 -4.21
CA HIS A 73 -15.36 -4.16 -5.45
C HIS A 73 -16.75 -4.37 -6.05
N SER A 74 -17.25 -5.60 -6.14
CA SER A 74 -18.62 -5.85 -6.62
C SER A 74 -19.67 -5.13 -5.78
N LYS A 75 -19.56 -5.20 -4.44
CA LYS A 75 -20.48 -4.50 -3.53
C LYS A 75 -20.48 -2.99 -3.75
N LEU A 76 -19.30 -2.38 -3.84
CA LEU A 76 -19.20 -0.94 -4.06
C LEU A 76 -19.71 -0.55 -5.44
N ALA A 77 -19.45 -1.34 -6.48
CA ALA A 77 -19.96 -1.08 -7.82
C ALA A 77 -21.49 -0.97 -7.82
N ALA A 78 -22.18 -1.92 -7.18
CA ALA A 78 -23.63 -1.85 -7.02
C ALA A 78 -24.09 -0.59 -6.27
N LEU A 79 -23.37 -0.17 -5.21
CA LEU A 79 -23.70 1.06 -4.49
C LEU A 79 -23.53 2.31 -5.36
N ILE A 80 -22.48 2.37 -6.18
CA ILE A 80 -22.19 3.52 -7.06
C ILE A 80 -23.22 3.62 -8.20
N HIS A 81 -23.77 2.50 -8.66
CA HIS A 81 -24.88 2.51 -9.61
C HIS A 81 -26.17 3.12 -9.04
N LEU A 82 -26.38 3.02 -7.73
CA LEU A 82 -27.58 3.54 -7.07
C LEU A 82 -27.41 4.96 -6.53
N PHE A 83 -26.20 5.29 -6.07
CA PHE A 83 -25.91 6.55 -5.40
C PHE A 83 -24.61 7.16 -5.95
N PRO A 84 -24.62 8.41 -6.43
CA PRO A 84 -23.37 9.12 -6.68
C PRO A 84 -22.66 9.32 -5.35
N LEU A 85 -21.43 8.81 -5.22
CA LEU A 85 -20.67 8.86 -3.95
C LEU A 85 -19.59 9.97 -3.93
N ALA A 86 -19.17 10.44 -5.10
CA ALA A 86 -18.17 11.49 -5.21
C ALA A 86 -18.37 12.29 -6.49
N ASP A 87 -18.07 13.58 -6.43
CA ASP A 87 -17.78 14.39 -7.60
C ASP A 87 -16.30 14.16 -7.98
N ASP A 88 -16.05 13.42 -9.06
CA ASP A 88 -14.70 13.06 -9.49
C ASP A 88 -14.39 13.68 -10.86
N ASP A 89 -13.46 14.64 -10.86
CA ASP A 89 -12.90 15.31 -12.05
C ASP A 89 -11.93 14.40 -12.82
N ARG A 90 -11.75 13.16 -12.36
CA ARG A 90 -10.89 12.14 -12.95
C ARG A 90 -9.41 12.48 -12.93
N ALA A 91 -8.99 13.57 -12.27
CA ALA A 91 -7.59 13.94 -12.23
C ALA A 91 -6.80 13.05 -11.24
N GLU A 92 -5.76 12.40 -11.74
CA GLU A 92 -4.92 11.46 -11.01
C GLU A 92 -3.91 12.18 -10.11
N ARG A 93 -4.32 12.44 -8.86
CA ARG A 93 -3.53 13.24 -7.91
C ARG A 93 -3.45 12.66 -6.51
N TYR A 94 -4.12 11.55 -6.25
CA TYR A 94 -4.19 10.98 -4.92
C TYR A 94 -3.23 9.81 -4.77
N TYR A 95 -2.51 9.79 -3.64
CA TYR A 95 -1.68 8.66 -3.23
C TYR A 95 -2.53 7.47 -2.81
N ALA A 96 -2.30 6.31 -3.44
CA ALA A 96 -2.90 5.04 -3.08
C ALA A 96 -1.82 4.05 -2.59
N PRO A 97 -1.82 3.58 -1.34
CA PRO A 97 -0.78 2.72 -0.75
C PRO A 97 -0.61 1.31 -1.34
N TRP A 98 -1.31 1.01 -2.43
CA TRP A 98 -1.44 -0.31 -3.04
C TRP A 98 -1.04 -0.29 -4.51
N ARG A 99 -0.65 0.90 -4.99
CA ARG A 99 -0.49 1.21 -6.40
C ARG A 99 0.74 2.09 -6.60
N PRO A 100 1.49 1.86 -7.69
CA PRO A 100 2.64 2.68 -8.01
C PRO A 100 2.27 4.07 -8.53
N ASP A 101 1.08 4.23 -9.09
CA ASP A 101 0.56 5.40 -9.79
C ASP A 101 -0.40 6.26 -8.93
N PRO A 102 -0.52 7.57 -9.21
CA PRO A 102 -1.56 8.42 -8.63
C PRO A 102 -2.95 7.99 -9.12
N ARG A 103 -3.94 8.11 -8.23
CA ARG A 103 -5.32 7.73 -8.52
C ARG A 103 -6.22 8.96 -8.58
N HIS A 104 -7.27 8.87 -9.39
CA HIS A 104 -8.43 9.76 -9.29
C HIS A 104 -9.30 9.40 -8.08
N LEU A 105 -10.26 10.27 -7.72
CA LEU A 105 -10.98 10.17 -6.44
C LEU A 105 -11.82 8.90 -6.33
N THR A 106 -12.55 8.54 -7.40
CA THR A 106 -13.35 7.30 -7.44
C THR A 106 -12.48 6.07 -7.31
N GLY A 107 -11.31 6.05 -7.95
CA GLY A 107 -10.36 4.94 -7.87
C GLY A 107 -9.77 4.77 -6.48
N LEU A 108 -9.63 5.88 -5.74
CA LEU A 108 -9.21 5.90 -4.34
C LEU A 108 -10.31 5.35 -3.41
N LEU A 109 -11.58 5.71 -3.66
CA LEU A 109 -12.74 5.18 -2.94
C LEU A 109 -12.87 3.65 -3.09
N HIS A 110 -12.69 3.14 -4.31
CA HIS A 110 -12.68 1.70 -4.57
C HIS A 110 -11.63 0.97 -3.74
N GLY A 111 -10.39 1.47 -3.74
CA GLY A 111 -9.32 0.89 -2.93
C GLY A 111 -9.64 0.96 -1.43
N ALA A 112 -10.14 2.10 -0.93
CA ALA A 112 -10.46 2.27 0.48
C ALA A 112 -11.52 1.28 0.99
N TYR A 113 -12.57 1.07 0.18
CA TYR A 113 -13.63 0.11 0.51
C TYR A 113 -13.11 -1.33 0.48
N ALA A 114 -12.41 -1.72 -0.59
CA ALA A 114 -11.90 -3.08 -0.74
C ALA A 114 -10.91 -3.46 0.35
N PHE A 115 -9.96 -2.58 0.65
CA PHE A 115 -8.94 -2.87 1.63
C PHE A 115 -9.39 -2.69 3.09
N THR A 116 -10.51 -2.02 3.34
CA THR A 116 -11.21 -2.17 4.63
C THR A 116 -11.68 -3.62 4.81
N GLY A 117 -12.23 -4.25 3.76
CA GLY A 117 -12.57 -5.68 3.77
C GLY A 117 -11.35 -6.56 4.02
N VAL A 118 -10.25 -6.32 3.32
CA VAL A 118 -8.98 -7.05 3.49
C VAL A 118 -8.42 -6.89 4.92
N ALA A 119 -8.46 -5.68 5.50
CA ALA A 119 -8.05 -5.48 6.89
C ALA A 119 -8.93 -6.30 7.86
N GLY A 120 -10.24 -6.38 7.63
CA GLY A 120 -11.15 -7.23 8.40
C GLY A 120 -10.83 -8.73 8.28
N PHE A 121 -10.50 -9.20 7.07
CA PHE A 121 -10.09 -10.57 6.81
C PHE A 121 -8.85 -11.00 7.62
N TRP A 122 -7.85 -10.12 7.69
CA TRP A 122 -6.63 -10.37 8.47
C TRP A 122 -6.86 -10.23 9.98
N ARG A 123 -7.68 -9.26 10.41
CA ARG A 123 -8.08 -9.11 11.81
C ARG A 123 -8.70 -10.40 12.36
N ASP A 124 -9.58 -11.03 11.59
CA ASP A 124 -10.28 -12.26 11.99
C ASP A 124 -9.33 -13.48 12.13
N ARG A 125 -8.08 -13.35 11.67
CA ARG A 125 -7.05 -14.40 11.73
C ARG A 125 -5.96 -14.14 12.76
N LEU A 126 -6.05 -13.06 13.55
CA LEU A 126 -5.05 -12.74 14.57
C LEU A 126 -4.85 -13.88 15.58
N ALA A 127 -5.93 -14.59 15.94
CA ALA A 127 -5.90 -15.70 16.88
C ALA A 127 -5.72 -17.07 16.21
N HIS A 128 -5.52 -17.13 14.89
CA HIS A 128 -5.37 -18.41 14.18
C HIS A 128 -3.97 -18.98 14.39
N PRO A 129 -3.80 -20.26 14.80
CA PRO A 129 -2.50 -20.85 15.11
C PRO A 129 -1.48 -20.72 13.97
N ASP A 130 -1.89 -21.05 12.74
CA ASP A 130 -0.98 -21.08 11.59
C ASP A 130 -0.77 -19.72 10.91
N HIS A 131 -1.59 -18.71 11.24
CA HIS A 131 -1.64 -17.46 10.48
C HIS A 131 -1.47 -16.21 11.36
N GLY A 132 -1.43 -16.34 12.68
CA GLY A 132 -1.33 -15.21 13.61
C GLY A 132 -0.20 -14.22 13.29
N PRO A 133 1.05 -14.66 13.08
CA PRO A 133 2.16 -13.75 12.75
C PRO A 133 1.97 -12.99 11.43
N ALA A 134 1.54 -13.67 10.36
CA ALA A 134 1.26 -13.04 9.07
C ALA A 134 0.06 -12.10 9.17
N ALA A 135 -0.99 -12.52 9.88
CA ALA A 135 -2.18 -11.74 10.13
C ALA A 135 -1.89 -10.45 10.91
N ALA A 136 -1.03 -10.51 11.93
CA ALA A 136 -0.61 -9.34 12.70
C ALA A 136 0.04 -8.28 11.79
N TYR A 137 0.94 -8.70 10.89
CA TYR A 137 1.57 -7.80 9.93
C TYR A 137 0.57 -7.21 8.93
N HIS A 138 -0.18 -8.06 8.21
CA HIS A 138 -1.06 -7.59 7.16
C HIS A 138 -2.24 -6.77 7.68
N PHE A 139 -2.80 -7.13 8.85
CA PHE A 139 -3.82 -6.32 9.51
C PHE A 139 -3.27 -4.94 9.90
N ALA A 140 -2.09 -4.90 10.54
CA ALA A 140 -1.44 -3.65 10.93
C ALA A 140 -1.15 -2.75 9.72
N LEU A 141 -0.68 -3.34 8.62
CA LEU A 141 -0.39 -2.64 7.38
C LEU A 141 -1.66 -2.09 6.75
N ARG A 142 -2.63 -2.96 6.46
CA ARG A 142 -3.85 -2.60 5.71
C ARG A 142 -4.71 -1.60 6.49
N ARG A 143 -4.87 -1.74 7.81
CA ARG A 143 -5.64 -0.77 8.60
C ARG A 143 -5.00 0.62 8.59
N THR A 144 -3.67 0.69 8.65
CA THR A 144 -2.91 1.95 8.64
C THR A 144 -2.97 2.63 7.27
N GLN A 145 -2.70 1.88 6.20
CA GLN A 145 -2.77 2.35 4.82
C GLN A 145 -4.18 2.83 4.47
N THR A 146 -5.20 2.02 4.76
CA THR A 146 -6.60 2.35 4.43
C THR A 146 -7.07 3.56 5.21
N ARG A 147 -6.71 3.69 6.49
CA ARG A 147 -7.13 4.85 7.29
C ARG A 147 -6.56 6.16 6.78
N LEU A 148 -5.32 6.14 6.27
CA LEU A 148 -4.72 7.29 5.60
C LEU A 148 -5.55 7.70 4.38
N VAL A 149 -5.94 6.73 3.55
CA VAL A 149 -6.76 6.97 2.36
C VAL A 149 -8.15 7.49 2.72
N VAL A 150 -8.80 6.89 3.71
CA VAL A 150 -10.11 7.33 4.21
C VAL A 150 -10.05 8.78 4.71
N ARG A 151 -8.95 9.16 5.39
CA ARG A 151 -8.74 10.57 5.77
C ARG A 151 -8.68 11.47 4.53
N THR A 152 -7.90 11.09 3.52
CA THR A 152 -7.78 11.85 2.26
C THR A 152 -9.13 12.03 1.57
N LEU A 153 -9.97 10.98 1.52
CA LEU A 153 -11.32 11.04 0.96
C LEU A 153 -12.19 12.03 1.73
N LEU A 154 -12.23 11.96 3.07
CA LEU A 154 -13.01 12.88 3.91
C LEU A 154 -12.56 14.34 3.78
N THR A 155 -11.26 14.58 3.65
CA THR A 155 -10.71 15.93 3.50
C THR A 155 -10.68 16.43 2.05
N SER A 156 -11.18 15.65 1.09
CA SER A 156 -11.14 16.04 -0.32
C SER A 156 -12.10 17.18 -0.66
N GLY A 157 -13.17 17.36 0.14
CA GLY A 157 -14.25 18.30 -0.15
C GLY A 157 -15.15 17.91 -1.32
N ARG A 158 -15.05 16.66 -1.83
CA ARG A 158 -15.69 16.21 -3.07
C ARG A 158 -16.55 14.95 -2.93
N LEU A 159 -16.86 14.56 -1.69
CA LEU A 159 -17.84 13.50 -1.44
C LEU A 159 -19.25 14.08 -1.49
N THR A 160 -20.19 13.34 -2.05
CA THR A 160 -21.62 13.63 -1.88
C THR A 160 -22.04 13.32 -0.43
N GLU A 161 -23.27 13.64 -0.06
CA GLU A 161 -23.81 13.26 1.26
C GLU A 161 -23.73 11.75 1.51
N ALA A 162 -24.20 10.94 0.55
CA ALA A 162 -24.13 9.47 0.63
C ALA A 162 -22.69 8.97 0.72
N GLY A 163 -21.77 9.55 -0.08
CA GLY A 163 -20.35 9.25 -0.02
C GLY A 163 -19.73 9.58 1.33
N HIS A 164 -20.10 10.73 1.91
CA HIS A 164 -19.62 11.14 3.23
C HIS A 164 -20.10 10.17 4.32
N GLY A 165 -21.36 9.74 4.26
CA GLY A 165 -21.92 8.73 5.16
C GLY A 165 -21.16 7.40 5.09
N LEU A 166 -20.93 6.89 3.87
CA LEU A 166 -20.17 5.66 3.64
C LEU A 166 -18.73 5.76 4.17
N VAL A 167 -17.99 6.79 3.75
CA VAL A 167 -16.57 6.95 4.11
C VAL A 167 -16.40 7.21 5.60
N SER A 168 -17.34 7.92 6.25
CA SER A 168 -17.36 8.07 7.70
C SER A 168 -17.58 6.75 8.43
N GLY A 169 -18.40 5.84 7.88
CA GLY A 169 -18.54 4.48 8.39
C GLY A 169 -17.25 3.67 8.32
N LEU A 170 -16.53 3.78 7.19
CA LEU A 170 -15.19 3.18 7.04
C LEU A 170 -14.21 3.76 8.08
N ALA A 171 -14.23 5.08 8.29
CA ALA A 171 -13.38 5.76 9.26
C ALA A 171 -13.61 5.23 10.67
N ARG A 172 -14.87 5.17 11.14
CA ARG A 172 -15.21 4.62 12.47
C ARG A 172 -14.75 3.18 12.64
N THR A 173 -14.94 2.35 11.61
CA THR A 173 -14.49 0.95 11.60
C THR A 173 -12.97 0.87 11.79
N LEU A 174 -12.22 1.60 10.97
CA LEU A 174 -10.75 1.63 11.01
C LEU A 174 -10.21 2.26 12.30
N ASP A 175 -10.87 3.27 12.85
CA ASP A 175 -10.50 3.90 14.12
C ASP A 175 -10.68 2.94 15.30
N GLY A 176 -11.71 2.09 15.27
CA GLY A 176 -11.85 0.97 16.20
C GLY A 176 -10.74 -0.07 15.99
N TRP A 177 -10.43 -0.42 14.75
CA TRP A 177 -9.42 -1.43 14.43
C TRP A 177 -8.00 -0.97 14.70
N LEU A 178 -7.69 0.32 14.63
CA LEU A 178 -6.39 0.85 15.01
C LEU A 178 -6.09 0.66 16.51
N ARG A 179 -7.12 0.53 17.34
CA ARG A 179 -7.00 0.25 18.79
C ARG A 179 -6.85 -1.24 19.11
N VAL A 180 -7.08 -2.14 18.15
CA VAL A 180 -6.88 -3.57 18.35
C VAL A 180 -5.39 -3.85 18.52
N PRO A 181 -4.95 -4.51 19.60
CA PRO A 181 -3.54 -4.82 19.81
C PRO A 181 -3.05 -5.82 18.77
N VAL A 182 -1.79 -5.66 18.39
CA VAL A 182 -1.05 -6.58 17.52
C VAL A 182 0.38 -6.69 18.07
N ASP A 183 1.08 -7.76 17.70
CA ASP A 183 2.51 -7.90 18.01
C ASP A 183 3.31 -6.64 17.62
N ALA A 184 4.16 -6.18 18.55
CA ALA A 184 4.89 -4.92 18.39
C ALA A 184 5.90 -4.98 17.24
N ALA A 185 6.55 -6.13 17.02
CA ALA A 185 7.49 -6.29 15.92
C ALA A 185 6.77 -6.30 14.56
N ALA A 186 5.62 -6.96 14.46
CA ALA A 186 4.76 -6.92 13.27
C ALA A 186 4.26 -5.50 12.97
N LEU A 187 3.84 -4.75 14.00
CA LEU A 187 3.41 -3.37 13.87
C LEU A 187 4.55 -2.46 13.37
N ALA A 188 5.75 -2.62 13.93
CA ALA A 188 6.92 -1.86 13.50
C ALA A 188 7.22 -2.12 12.02
N ARG A 189 7.31 -3.39 11.60
CA ARG A 189 7.53 -3.76 10.18
C ARG A 189 6.44 -3.20 9.27
N ALA A 190 5.17 -3.32 9.65
CA ALA A 190 4.05 -2.79 8.87
C ALA A 190 4.10 -1.26 8.71
N ARG A 191 4.48 -0.54 9.76
CA ARG A 191 4.69 0.92 9.70
C ARG A 191 5.86 1.28 8.79
N THR A 192 6.98 0.56 8.91
CA THR A 192 8.14 0.76 8.06
C THR A 192 7.80 0.53 6.58
N ALA A 193 7.14 -0.58 6.24
CA ALA A 193 6.69 -0.86 4.87
C ALA A 193 5.75 0.23 4.33
N ALA A 194 4.76 0.66 5.12
CA ALA A 194 3.84 1.72 4.71
C ALA A 194 4.53 3.08 4.45
N VAL A 195 5.51 3.42 5.29
CA VAL A 195 6.31 4.64 5.12
C VAL A 195 7.23 4.52 3.90
N LEU A 196 7.86 3.37 3.72
CA LEU A 196 8.76 3.11 2.60
C LEU A 196 8.06 3.20 1.25
N HIS A 197 6.92 2.53 1.09
CA HIS A 197 6.09 2.64 -0.11
C HIS A 197 5.69 4.11 -0.38
N ARG A 198 5.28 4.86 0.66
CA ARG A 198 4.91 6.27 0.49
C ARG A 198 6.11 7.12 0.05
N THR A 199 7.27 6.90 0.65
CA THR A 199 8.50 7.65 0.33
C THR A 199 8.90 7.39 -1.12
N GLU A 200 8.96 6.12 -1.53
CA GLU A 200 9.30 5.73 -2.90
C GLU A 200 8.26 6.26 -3.90
N TRP A 201 6.96 6.13 -3.58
CA TRP A 201 5.89 6.68 -4.40
C TRP A 201 6.06 8.19 -4.62
N ARG A 202 6.43 8.95 -3.58
CA ARG A 202 6.66 10.40 -3.72
C ARG A 202 7.87 10.70 -4.59
N LEU A 203 8.99 10.00 -4.40
CA LEU A 203 10.19 10.16 -5.21
C LEU A 203 9.93 9.87 -6.70
N ARG A 204 9.12 8.84 -6.98
CA ARG A 204 8.78 8.41 -8.34
C ARG A 204 7.70 9.26 -9.01
N ASN A 205 6.76 9.84 -8.26
CA ASN A 205 5.60 10.51 -8.84
C ASN A 205 5.59 12.03 -8.68
N VAL A 206 6.21 12.58 -7.62
CA VAL A 206 6.16 14.02 -7.33
C VAL A 206 7.41 14.69 -7.90
N ALA A 207 7.19 15.75 -8.67
CA ALA A 207 8.26 16.59 -9.17
C ALA A 207 8.71 17.59 -8.09
N PRO A 208 10.02 17.82 -7.92
CA PRO A 208 10.49 18.90 -7.07
C PRO A 208 9.99 20.26 -7.61
N PRO A 209 9.82 21.28 -6.76
CA PRO A 209 9.49 22.63 -7.20
C PRO A 209 10.54 23.15 -8.20
N THR A 210 10.09 23.85 -9.23
CA THR A 210 10.99 24.53 -10.19
C THR A 210 11.21 25.97 -9.74
N GLY A 211 12.43 26.30 -9.29
CA GLY A 211 12.87 27.68 -8.98
C GLY A 211 13.02 28.00 -7.48
N PRO A 212 13.97 28.87 -7.09
CA PRO A 212 14.00 29.52 -5.78
C PRO A 212 13.01 30.70 -5.71
N PRO A 213 12.55 31.10 -4.51
CA PRO A 213 12.87 30.54 -3.20
C PRO A 213 11.97 29.36 -2.83
N TRP A 214 12.35 28.64 -1.78
CA TRP A 214 11.59 27.52 -1.20
C TRP A 214 10.75 27.96 0.02
N PRO A 215 9.87 28.98 -0.03
CA PRO A 215 8.90 29.11 1.04
C PRO A 215 7.95 27.92 0.93
N ALA A 216 7.53 27.42 2.09
CA ALA A 216 6.64 26.28 2.29
C ALA A 216 5.76 26.04 1.06
N ALA A 217 6.06 25.00 0.29
CA ALA A 217 5.30 24.64 -0.91
C ALA A 217 3.88 24.24 -0.49
N THR A 218 3.01 25.25 -0.38
CA THR A 218 1.59 25.22 -0.01
C THR A 218 0.69 25.01 -1.24
N GLY A 219 1.28 24.98 -2.44
CA GLY A 219 0.58 24.63 -3.67
C GLY A 219 0.29 23.14 -3.83
N PRO A 220 -0.59 22.77 -4.77
CA PRO A 220 -0.87 21.38 -5.12
C PRO A 220 0.41 20.65 -5.55
N LEU A 221 0.45 19.33 -5.30
CA LEU A 221 1.58 18.50 -5.75
C LEU A 221 1.71 18.58 -7.26
N ARG A 222 2.92 18.83 -7.75
CA ARG A 222 3.26 18.69 -9.16
C ARG A 222 3.69 17.25 -9.40
N PHE A 223 3.13 16.63 -10.42
CA PHE A 223 3.46 15.25 -10.78
C PHE A 223 4.48 15.22 -11.91
N ARG A 224 5.37 14.24 -11.90
CA ARG A 224 6.29 13.97 -13.01
C ARG A 224 5.48 13.53 -14.24
N ALA A 225 5.91 13.98 -15.41
CA ALA A 225 5.30 13.61 -16.69
C ALA A 225 5.61 12.14 -17.03
N GLU A 226 6.87 11.73 -16.84
CA GLU A 226 7.30 10.34 -16.97
C GLU A 226 6.92 9.56 -15.71
N ARG A 227 6.01 8.58 -15.88
CA ARG A 227 5.59 7.68 -14.82
C ARG A 227 5.99 6.26 -15.22
N THR A 228 7.12 5.79 -14.71
CA THR A 228 7.56 4.43 -14.94
C THR A 228 6.76 3.47 -14.05
N ALA A 229 6.27 2.38 -14.64
CA ALA A 229 5.66 1.30 -13.88
C ALA A 229 6.73 0.71 -12.93
N TRP A 230 6.36 0.50 -11.66
CA TRP A 230 7.21 -0.15 -10.68
C TRP A 230 6.36 -1.07 -9.81
N SER A 231 6.99 -2.10 -9.26
CA SER A 231 6.35 -3.07 -8.37
C SER A 231 6.83 -2.89 -6.95
N ASP A 232 5.89 -2.77 -6.00
CA ASP A 232 6.20 -2.79 -4.58
C ASP A 232 6.41 -4.23 -4.09
N VAL A 233 7.64 -4.71 -4.21
CA VAL A 233 8.06 -6.00 -3.67
C VAL A 233 8.24 -5.98 -2.15
N ARG A 234 8.45 -4.78 -1.57
CA ARG A 234 8.85 -4.61 -0.17
C ARG A 234 7.68 -4.80 0.78
N THR A 235 6.48 -4.39 0.39
CA THR A 235 5.25 -4.66 1.16
C THR A 235 5.08 -6.15 1.48
N HIS A 236 5.45 -7.04 0.56
CA HIS A 236 5.38 -8.49 0.80
C HIS A 236 6.62 -9.01 1.52
N ALA A 237 7.82 -8.55 1.15
CA ALA A 237 9.07 -8.99 1.77
C ALA A 237 9.11 -8.71 3.29
N PHE A 238 8.50 -7.61 3.74
CA PHE A 238 8.49 -7.21 5.15
C PHE A 238 7.48 -8.00 6.02
N ALA A 239 6.64 -8.84 5.40
CA ALA A 239 5.68 -9.66 6.14
C ALA A 239 6.38 -10.62 7.10
N THR A 240 7.46 -11.23 6.65
CA THR A 240 8.30 -12.15 7.42
C THR A 240 9.53 -11.42 7.94
N ARG A 241 9.83 -11.57 9.24
CA ARG A 241 11.06 -11.03 9.81
C ARG A 241 12.26 -11.88 9.35
N PRO A 242 13.29 -11.30 8.72
CA PRO A 242 14.49 -12.04 8.35
C PRO A 242 15.24 -12.53 9.60
N ALA A 243 15.58 -13.81 9.64
CA ALA A 243 16.39 -14.38 10.73
C ALA A 243 17.89 -14.08 10.58
N ARG A 244 18.35 -13.91 9.34
CA ARG A 244 19.74 -13.59 8.98
C ARG A 244 19.72 -12.55 7.86
N PRO A 245 19.54 -11.25 8.17
CA PRO A 245 19.49 -10.21 7.17
C PRO A 245 20.83 -10.09 6.43
N ARG A 246 20.77 -9.90 5.12
CA ARG A 246 21.91 -9.76 4.20
C ARG A 246 21.79 -8.53 3.31
N THR A 247 20.57 -8.13 2.99
CA THR A 247 20.30 -6.94 2.18
C THR A 247 19.89 -5.75 3.05
N PRO A 248 20.04 -4.50 2.57
CA PRO A 248 19.59 -3.32 3.32
C PRO A 248 18.10 -3.37 3.67
N ASP A 249 17.26 -3.85 2.74
CA ASP A 249 15.82 -4.07 2.96
C ASP A 249 15.57 -5.11 4.06
N GLU A 250 16.34 -6.19 4.11
CA GLU A 250 16.22 -7.22 5.15
C GLU A 250 16.68 -6.71 6.52
N HIS A 251 17.75 -5.93 6.61
CA HIS A 251 18.16 -5.28 7.86
C HIS A 251 17.06 -4.33 8.37
N LEU A 252 16.48 -3.54 7.46
CA LEU A 252 15.39 -2.64 7.80
C LEU A 252 14.14 -3.41 8.27
N ALA A 253 13.79 -4.52 7.62
CA ALA A 253 12.71 -5.42 8.03
C ALA A 253 12.99 -6.14 9.35
N ALA A 254 14.26 -6.42 9.67
CA ALA A 254 14.69 -7.03 10.92
C ALA A 254 14.67 -6.07 12.12
N GLY A 255 14.52 -4.76 11.86
CA GLY A 255 14.52 -3.70 12.86
C GLY A 255 15.89 -3.08 13.11
N ASP A 256 16.82 -3.21 12.16
CA ASP A 256 18.18 -2.68 12.23
C ASP A 256 18.38 -1.55 11.19
N PRO A 257 17.95 -0.32 11.52
CA PRO A 257 18.08 0.81 10.60
C PRO A 257 19.54 1.28 10.43
N GLY A 258 20.46 0.90 11.33
CA GLY A 258 21.87 1.23 11.23
C GLY A 258 22.54 0.47 10.08
N ALA A 259 22.50 -0.85 10.13
CA ALA A 259 23.04 -1.70 9.06
C ALA A 259 22.30 -1.47 7.72
N ALA A 260 21.00 -1.19 7.77
CA ALA A 260 20.25 -0.81 6.57
C ALA A 260 20.79 0.49 5.96
N LEU A 261 21.05 1.52 6.78
CA LEU A 261 21.56 2.81 6.29
C LEU A 261 22.92 2.67 5.62
N ASP A 262 23.83 1.90 6.22
CA ASP A 262 25.16 1.64 5.65
C ASP A 262 25.04 0.92 4.29
N GLY A 263 24.19 -0.12 4.24
CA GLY A 263 23.94 -0.88 3.03
C GLY A 263 23.29 -0.05 1.92
N TYR A 264 22.31 0.81 2.23
CA TYR A 264 21.74 1.73 1.24
C TYR A 264 22.73 2.79 0.78
N THR A 265 23.61 3.27 1.66
CA THR A 265 24.66 4.24 1.30
C THR A 265 25.60 3.62 0.27
N ALA A 266 26.14 2.44 0.54
CA ALA A 266 27.00 1.71 -0.39
C ALA A 266 26.29 1.32 -1.71
N ALA A 267 24.97 1.18 -1.70
CA ALA A 267 24.19 0.92 -2.91
C ALA A 267 23.95 2.21 -3.73
N LEU A 268 23.65 3.33 -3.07
CA LEU A 268 23.49 4.63 -3.71
C LEU A 268 24.79 5.16 -4.31
N ASP A 269 25.95 4.83 -3.74
CA ASP A 269 27.25 5.16 -4.34
C ASP A 269 27.43 4.52 -5.73
N ARG A 270 26.82 3.34 -5.94
CA ARG A 270 26.83 2.61 -7.21
C ARG A 270 25.69 3.04 -8.14
N GLU A 271 24.50 3.30 -7.58
CA GLU A 271 23.29 3.66 -8.32
C GLU A 271 22.60 4.91 -7.74
N PRO A 272 23.20 6.11 -7.91
CA PRO A 272 22.73 7.36 -7.27
C PRO A 272 21.29 7.78 -7.58
N GLY A 273 20.78 7.35 -8.74
CA GLY A 273 19.49 7.74 -9.28
C GLY A 273 18.33 6.83 -8.87
N ASP A 274 18.60 5.71 -8.19
CA ASP A 274 17.55 4.73 -7.90
C ASP A 274 16.58 5.25 -6.80
N PRO A 275 15.29 5.46 -7.12
CA PRO A 275 14.32 5.97 -6.14
C PRO A 275 14.03 5.00 -5.00
N GLY A 276 14.18 3.69 -5.24
CA GLY A 276 13.97 2.64 -4.25
C GLY A 276 15.09 2.61 -3.21
N LEU A 277 16.35 2.72 -3.63
CA LEU A 277 17.50 2.86 -2.74
C LEU A 277 17.42 4.14 -1.92
N LEU A 278 17.08 5.26 -2.57
CA LEU A 278 16.92 6.55 -1.88
C LEU A 278 15.78 6.51 -0.86
N ALA A 279 14.65 5.87 -1.20
CA ALA A 279 13.55 5.69 -0.26
C ALA A 279 13.98 4.88 0.97
N GLY A 280 14.70 3.78 0.76
CA GLY A 280 15.26 2.95 1.82
C GLY A 280 16.17 3.75 2.74
N TRP A 281 17.11 4.49 2.16
CA TRP A 281 18.04 5.35 2.90
C TRP A 281 17.32 6.42 3.74
N ILE A 282 16.34 7.12 3.16
CA ILE A 282 15.54 8.14 3.85
C ILE A 282 14.82 7.54 5.04
N VAL A 283 14.20 6.36 4.88
CA VAL A 283 13.47 5.68 5.95
C VAL A 283 14.40 5.18 7.05
N ALA A 284 15.52 4.57 6.70
CA ALA A 284 16.54 4.14 7.66
C ALA A 284 17.09 5.33 8.47
N ARG A 285 17.44 6.42 7.80
CA ARG A 285 17.93 7.66 8.46
C ARG A 285 16.87 8.31 9.34
N ALA A 286 15.62 8.33 8.90
CA ALA A 286 14.51 8.86 9.69
C ALA A 286 14.25 8.02 10.96
N ALA A 287 14.44 6.70 10.89
CA ALA A 287 14.30 5.80 12.03
C ALA A 287 15.38 6.04 13.10
N LEU A 288 16.62 6.36 12.69
CA LEU A 288 17.72 6.66 13.61
C LEU A 288 17.63 8.06 14.24
N THR A 289 17.24 9.06 13.46
CA THR A 289 17.25 10.47 13.92
C THR A 289 15.99 10.88 14.68
N GLY A 290 14.83 10.35 14.30
CA GLY A 290 13.55 10.70 14.91
C GLY A 290 13.18 12.19 14.85
N GLY A 291 12.21 12.58 15.69
CA GLY A 291 11.88 14.00 15.93
C GLY A 291 11.24 14.73 14.74
N ARG A 292 11.45 16.05 14.69
CA ARG A 292 10.85 16.95 13.67
C ARG A 292 11.56 16.83 12.32
N ALA A 293 12.87 16.61 12.31
CA ALA A 293 13.67 16.47 11.09
C ALA A 293 13.26 15.22 10.29
N ALA A 294 13.21 14.04 10.95
CA ALA A 294 12.73 12.80 10.33
C ALA A 294 11.33 12.95 9.74
N ARG A 295 10.40 13.59 10.47
CA ARG A 295 9.03 13.85 9.97
C ARG A 295 9.02 14.73 8.73
N ARG A 296 9.88 15.75 8.64
CA ARG A 296 9.98 16.61 7.44
C ARG A 296 10.54 15.82 6.25
N MET A 297 11.61 15.04 6.47
CA MET A 297 12.19 14.17 5.43
C MET A 297 11.16 13.21 4.84
N LEU A 298 10.39 12.52 5.69
CA LEU A 298 9.37 11.57 5.24
C LEU A 298 8.13 12.25 4.63
N ALA A 299 7.83 13.48 5.03
CA ALA A 299 6.68 14.21 4.49
C ALA A 299 6.92 14.71 3.06
N ARG A 300 8.15 15.13 2.76
CA ARG A 300 8.56 15.73 1.48
C ARG A 300 9.94 15.18 1.03
N PRO A 301 10.09 13.86 0.78
CA PRO A 301 11.36 13.27 0.38
C PRO A 301 11.87 13.83 -0.96
N GLU A 302 10.96 14.26 -1.85
CA GLU A 302 11.30 14.89 -3.12
C GLU A 302 12.02 16.25 -2.99
N LEU A 303 12.03 16.82 -1.79
CA LEU A 303 12.72 18.07 -1.47
C LEU A 303 14.14 17.84 -0.94
N LEU A 304 14.54 16.59 -0.69
CA LEU A 304 15.88 16.31 -0.21
C LEU A 304 16.87 16.47 -1.37
N PRO A 305 18.02 17.12 -1.13
CA PRO A 305 19.08 17.17 -2.13
C PRO A 305 19.46 15.74 -2.47
N HIS A 306 19.36 15.37 -3.75
CA HIS A 306 19.92 14.11 -4.22
C HIS A 306 21.42 14.13 -3.89
N PRO A 307 21.99 13.05 -3.32
CA PRO A 307 23.38 13.01 -2.86
C PRO A 307 24.42 13.47 -3.90
N HIS A 308 24.06 13.51 -5.20
CA HIS A 308 24.96 13.85 -6.30
C HIS A 308 24.43 14.91 -7.29
N ALA A 309 23.43 15.72 -6.94
CA ALA A 309 22.95 16.81 -7.82
C ALA A 309 24.02 17.87 -8.20
N GLY A 310 25.21 17.82 -7.60
CA GLY A 310 26.36 18.68 -7.91
C GLY A 310 27.42 18.08 -8.85
N ARG A 311 27.21 16.90 -9.44
CA ARG A 311 28.11 16.33 -10.47
C ARG A 311 27.43 16.28 -11.84
N ILE A 312 26.91 17.42 -12.29
CA ILE A 312 26.61 17.62 -13.71
C ILE A 312 27.92 18.06 -14.36
N HIS A 313 28.36 17.28 -15.34
CA HIS A 313 29.51 17.46 -16.19
C HIS A 313 29.59 18.92 -16.70
N VAL A 314 30.61 19.67 -16.26
CA VAL A 314 31.04 20.87 -16.97
C VAL A 314 31.80 20.35 -18.20
N PRO A 315 31.36 20.61 -19.44
CA PRO A 315 32.16 20.27 -20.61
C PRO A 315 33.47 21.05 -20.50
N ALA A 316 34.59 20.36 -20.70
CA ALA A 316 35.88 21.03 -20.86
C ALA A 316 35.74 22.03 -22.01
N ALA A 317 35.99 23.31 -21.72
CA ALA A 317 36.19 24.30 -22.76
C ALA A 317 37.45 23.89 -23.52
N GLU A 318 37.30 23.51 -24.78
CA GLU A 318 38.42 23.41 -25.71
C GLU A 318 39.00 24.82 -25.89
N GLY A 319 40.29 24.95 -25.58
CA GLY A 319 41.16 26.04 -25.95
C GLY A 319 42.38 25.48 -26.67
#